data_AF-K1TNN7-F1
#
_entry.id   AF-K1TNN7-F1
#
_cell.length_a   1.000
_cell.length_b   1.000
_cell.length_c   1.000
_cell.angle_alpha   90.00
_cell.angle_beta   90.00
_cell.angle_gamma   90.00
#
_symmetry.space_group_name_H-M   'P 1'
#
loop_
_entity.id
_entity.type
_entity.pdbx_description
1 polymer ?
#
loop_
_entity_poly.entity_id
_entity_poly.type
_entity_poly.pdbx_seq_one_letter_code
_entity_poly.pdbx_strand_id
1 'polypeptide(L)' 'MKIVVCIKQVPDTTEIRLDPVTGTLIRDGVPSIMNPDDKAGLEMALELKDQYGAHVTVITMGPPQADDILREAFAMG' A
#
# COMPACT_ATOMS: atom_id res chain seq x y z
N MET A 1 -11.40 10.40 -17.85
CA MET A 1 -11.78 10.36 -16.41
C MET A 1 -10.51 10.55 -15.57
N LYS A 2 -10.60 11.17 -14.38
CA LYS A 2 -9.47 11.33 -13.45
C LYS A 2 -9.78 10.59 -12.15
N ILE A 3 -8.86 9.73 -11.70
CA ILE A 3 -9.01 8.92 -10.49
C ILE A 3 -7.84 9.23 -9.57
N VAL A 4 -8.11 9.42 -8.29
CA VAL A 4 -7.08 9.51 -7.25
C VAL A 4 -7.22 8.30 -6.33
N VAL A 5 -6.15 7.54 -6.16
CA VAL A 5 -6.10 6.39 -5.25
C VAL A 5 -5.21 6.76 -4.06
N CYS A 6 -5.80 6.76 -2.86
CA CYS A 6 -5.05 6.92 -1.63
C CYS A 6 -4.53 5.56 -1.20
N ILE A 7 -3.21 5.39 -1.16
CA ILE A 7 -2.55 4.17 -0.69
C ILE A 7 -1.78 4.43 0.59
N LYS A 8 -1.59 3.40 1.39
CA LYS A 8 -0.89 3.49 2.67
C LYS A 8 0.12 2.37 2.83
N GLN A 9 1.32 2.74 3.28
CA GLN A 9 2.32 1.78 3.71
C GLN A 9 1.98 1.33 5.12
N VAL A 10 1.89 0.01 5.33
CA VAL A 10 1.59 -0.61 6.61
C VAL A 10 2.61 -1.71 6.90
N PRO A 11 2.95 -1.97 8.17
CA PRO A 11 3.66 -3.21 8.53
C PRO A 11 2.79 -4.41 8.15
N ASP A 12 3.41 -5.48 7.66
CA ASP A 12 2.69 -6.72 7.38
C ASP A 12 2.17 -7.33 8.69
N THR A 13 0.86 -7.18 8.92
CA THR A 13 0.22 -7.66 10.14
C THR A 13 0.16 -9.19 10.26
N THR A 14 0.40 -9.91 9.16
CA THR A 14 0.44 -11.39 9.18
C THR A 14 1.73 -11.92 9.80
N GLU A 15 2.79 -11.12 9.80
CA GLU A 15 4.10 -11.44 10.39
C GLU A 15 4.27 -10.88 11.82
N ILE A 16 3.30 -10.11 12.31
CA ILE A 16 3.36 -9.53 13.67
C ILE A 16 3.17 -10.63 14.71
N ARG A 17 4.05 -10.61 15.72
CA ARG A 17 3.98 -11.51 16.88
C ARG A 17 3.80 -10.72 18.16
N LEU A 18 3.18 -11.34 19.14
CA LEU A 18 3.12 -10.85 20.52
C LEU A 18 4.28 -11.44 21.30
N ASP A 19 5.01 -10.59 22.02
CA ASP A 19 5.93 -11.04 23.05
C ASP A 19 5.10 -11.65 24.19
N PRO A 20 5.24 -12.96 24.47
CA PRO A 20 4.44 -13.64 25.48
C PRO A 20 4.79 -13.21 26.92
N VAL A 21 5.92 -12.55 27.14
CA VAL A 21 6.37 -12.10 28.47
C VAL A 21 5.93 -10.66 28.73
N THR A 22 6.14 -9.77 27.76
CA THR A 22 5.84 -8.33 27.94
C THR A 22 4.46 -7.92 27.46
N GLY A 23 3.78 -8.77 26.66
CA GLY A 23 2.51 -8.44 26.02
C GLY A 23 2.61 -7.36 24.94
N THR A 24 3.83 -7.02 24.50
CA THR A 24 4.07 -5.99 23.47
C THR A 24 4.13 -6.60 22.08
N LEU A 25 3.89 -5.78 21.06
CA LEU A 25 4.00 -6.22 19.66
C LEU A 25 5.46 -6.24 19.23
N ILE A 26 5.94 -7.39 18.77
CA ILE A 26 7.23 -7.55 18.12
C ILE A 26 7.07 -7.08 16.68
N ARG A 27 7.70 -5.95 16.35
CA ARG A 27 7.66 -5.33 15.01
C ARG A 27 9.01 -5.33 14.29
N ASP A 28 10.07 -5.79 14.95
CA ASP A 28 11.39 -5.88 14.36
C ASP A 28 11.41 -6.91 13.22
N GLY A 29 11.92 -6.50 12.07
CA GLY A 29 12.00 -7.35 10.87
C GLY A 29 10.67 -7.53 10.13
N VAL A 30 9.57 -6.93 10.58
CA VAL A 30 8.29 -6.96 9.86
C VAL A 30 8.39 -6.04 8.64
N PRO A 31 8.21 -6.57 7.41
CA PRO A 31 8.30 -5.75 6.21
C PRO A 31 7.17 -4.72 6.16
N SER A 32 7.46 -3.58 5.55
CA SER A 32 6.44 -2.58 5.23
C SER A 32 5.92 -2.84 3.82
N ILE A 33 4.61 -3.02 3.68
CA ILE A 33 3.93 -3.35 2.42
C ILE A 33 2.87 -2.30 2.09
N MET A 34 2.43 -2.25 0.83
CA MET A 34 1.18 -1.55 0.49
C MET A 34 0.01 -2.27 1.19
N ASN A 35 -0.87 -1.51 1.84
CA ASN A 35 -2.07 -2.08 2.45
C ASN A 35 -2.85 -2.92 1.42
N PRO A 36 -3.21 -4.17 1.72
CA PRO A 36 -3.87 -5.06 0.75
C PRO A 36 -5.17 -4.49 0.16
N ASP A 37 -5.98 -3.81 0.97
CA ASP A 37 -7.22 -3.17 0.49
C ASP A 37 -6.94 -2.03 -0.49
N ASP A 38 -5.87 -1.27 -0.23
CA ASP A 38 -5.45 -0.17 -1.10
C ASP A 38 -4.90 -0.71 -2.42
N LYS A 39 -4.22 -1.87 -2.39
CA LYS A 39 -3.73 -2.57 -3.59
C LYS A 39 -4.90 -3.04 -4.47
N ALA A 40 -5.96 -3.59 -3.86
CA ALA A 40 -7.18 -3.93 -4.59
C ALA A 40 -7.88 -2.68 -5.17
N GLY A 41 -7.89 -1.57 -4.43
CA GLY A 41 -8.42 -0.29 -4.92
C GLY A 41 -7.63 0.28 -6.10
N LEU A 42 -6.29 0.15 -6.07
CA LEU A 42 -5.43 0.51 -7.18
C LEU A 42 -5.71 -0.36 -8.40
N GLU A 43 -5.83 -1.68 -8.24
CA GLU A 43 -6.14 -2.60 -9.34
C GLU A 43 -7.44 -2.20 -10.05
N MET A 44 -8.52 -1.94 -9.30
CA MET A 44 -9.78 -1.47 -9.88
C MET A 44 -9.61 -0.15 -10.66
N ALA A 45 -8.78 0.77 -10.17
CA ALA A 45 -8.49 2.02 -10.87
C ALA A 45 -7.71 1.78 -12.18
N LEU A 46 -6.82 0.79 -12.21
CA LEU A 46 -6.08 0.37 -13.41
C LEU A 46 -7.01 -0.33 -14.42
N GLU A 47 -7.92 -1.19 -13.98
CA GLU A 47 -8.95 -1.76 -14.85
C GLU A 47 -9.81 -0.67 -15.51
N LEU A 48 -10.23 0.35 -14.74
CA LEU A 48 -10.95 1.51 -15.27
C LEU A 48 -10.09 2.35 -16.21
N LYS A 49 -8.78 2.41 -16.00
CA LYS A 49 -7.83 3.06 -16.91
C LYS A 49 -7.79 2.33 -18.24
N ASP A 50 -7.66 1.01 -18.24
CA ASP A 50 -7.60 0.20 -19.46
C ASP A 50 -8.92 0.24 -20.23
N GLN A 51 -10.06 0.21 -19.52
CA GLN A 51 -11.38 0.22 -20.15
C GLN A 51 -11.78 1.59 -20.70
N TYR A 52 -11.41 2.69 -20.02
CA TYR A 52 -11.93 4.03 -20.30
C TYR A 52 -10.88 5.10 -20.58
N GLY A 53 -9.59 4.74 -20.67
CA GLY A 53 -8.49 5.69 -20.83
C GLY A 53 -8.37 6.68 -19.68
N ALA A 54 -8.61 6.23 -18.44
CA ALA A 54 -8.55 7.09 -17.26
C ALA A 54 -7.11 7.50 -16.91
N HIS A 55 -6.95 8.68 -16.31
CA HIS A 55 -5.70 9.10 -15.69
C HIS A 55 -5.76 8.78 -14.19
N VAL A 56 -4.89 7.86 -13.75
CA VAL A 56 -4.78 7.46 -12.34
C VAL A 56 -3.65 8.24 -11.69
N THR A 57 -3.91 8.79 -10.52
CA THR A 57 -2.92 9.45 -9.67
C THR A 57 -2.93 8.79 -8.32
N VAL A 58 -1.77 8.43 -7.81
CA VAL A 58 -1.62 7.76 -6.53
C VAL A 58 -1.05 8.74 -5.51
N ILE A 59 -1.59 8.73 -4.30
CA ILE A 59 -1.11 9.55 -3.20
C ILE A 59 -0.94 8.72 -1.93
N THR A 60 0.11 9.00 -1.18
CA THR A 60 0.31 8.45 0.16
C THR A 60 0.80 9.53 1.10
N MET A 61 0.49 9.40 2.38
CA MET A 61 1.03 10.22 3.45
C MET A 61 1.79 9.31 4.40
N GLY A 62 3.11 9.50 4.46
CA GLY A 62 3.99 8.68 5.27
C GLY A 62 5.40 9.24 5.37
N PRO A 63 6.27 8.59 6.15
CA PRO A 63 7.70 8.89 6.17
C PRO A 63 8.34 8.65 4.79
N PRO A 64 9.60 9.09 4.56
CA PRO A 64 10.26 8.97 3.26
C PRO A 64 10.29 7.56 2.65
N GLN A 65 10.32 6.51 3.48
CA GLN A 65 10.24 5.10 3.04
C GLN A 65 8.93 4.71 2.34
N ALA A 66 7.85 5.51 2.47
CA ALA A 66 6.61 5.29 1.75
C ALA A 66 6.75 5.53 0.23
N ASP A 67 7.88 6.12 -0.22
CA ASP A 67 8.25 6.19 -1.64
C ASP A 67 8.29 4.81 -2.30
N ASP A 68 8.66 3.76 -1.57
CA ASP A 68 8.75 2.39 -2.10
C ASP A 68 7.40 1.90 -2.65
N ILE A 69 6.30 2.16 -1.93
CA ILE A 69 4.96 1.74 -2.39
C ILE A 69 4.42 2.65 -3.50
N LEU A 70 4.89 3.90 -3.61
CA LEU A 70 4.57 4.75 -4.76
C LEU A 70 5.26 4.23 -6.03
N ARG A 71 6.51 3.75 -5.91
CA ARG A 71 7.23 3.09 -7.01
C ARG A 71 6.59 1.76 -7.38
N GLU A 72 6.15 0.97 -6.40
CA GLU A 72 5.37 -0.25 -6.64
C GLU A 72 4.10 0.09 -7.43
N ALA A 73 3.31 1.08 -6.97
CA ALA A 73 2.10 1.50 -7.64
C ALA A 73 2.36 2.00 -9.08
N PHE A 74 3.43 2.78 -9.30
CA PHE A 74 3.82 3.23 -10.63
C PHE A 74 4.25 2.09 -11.56
N ALA A 75 4.86 1.04 -11.01
CA ALA A 75 5.25 -0.15 -11.76
C ALA A 75 4.06 -1.04 -12.14
N MET A 76 2.95 -0.96 -11.39
CA MET A 76 1.72 -1.70 -11.69
C MET A 76 0.99 -1.17 -12.93
N GLY A 77 1.02 0.15 -13.18
CA GLY A 77 0.43 0.79 -14.36
C GLY A 77 -0.17 2.15 -14.06
#